data_AF-A0A2E8DBD0-F1
#
_entry.id   AF-A0A2E8DBD0-F1
#
_cell.length_a   1.000
_cell.length_b   1.000
_cell.length_c   1.000
_cell.angle_alpha   90.00
_cell.angle_beta   90.00
_cell.angle_gamma   90.00
#
_symmetry.space_group_name_H-M   'P 1'
#
loop_
_entity.id
_entity.type
_entity.pdbx_description
1 polymer ?
#
loop_
_entity_poly.entity_id
_entity_poly.type
_entity_poly.pdbx_seq_one_letter_code
_entity_poly.pdbx_strand_id
1 'polypeptide(L)'
;MPNEDISKLGPALREEINDLFRSVRLPAVARVLWERLSESEIASLQGDLTTYCNQFEGAIGMWTHLKHVPRLQAVVEVAHETDLITSAKFNSLLRKLPGHIAVQQVQARPEWDASAGELWYGGQVVRRVRCMKLPTKIRQLLDVFQAAEWPRSVAARTSWDQQSAHQTVNSLNNGLLKIRFRVRDGGQTFAWQAKK
;
A
#
# COMPACT_ATOMS: atom_id res chain seq x y z
N MET A 1 -5.76 30.25 2.11
CA MET A 1 -6.39 30.31 0.78
C MET A 1 -7.03 28.95 0.48
N PRO A 2 -8.29 28.88 0.02
CA PRO A 2 -8.88 27.60 -0.39
C PRO A 2 -8.24 27.15 -1.70
N ASN A 3 -7.57 25.98 -1.67
CA ASN A 3 -6.95 25.35 -2.83
C ASN A 3 -7.98 25.21 -3.98
N GLU A 4 -7.69 25.81 -5.14
CA GLU A 4 -8.45 25.64 -6.39
C GLU A 4 -8.71 24.16 -6.75
N ASP A 5 -7.88 23.24 -6.25
CA ASP A 5 -7.99 21.81 -6.55
C ASP A 5 -9.12 21.06 -5.83
N ILE A 6 -9.58 21.53 -4.65
CA ILE A 6 -10.65 20.83 -3.91
C ILE A 6 -12.00 20.99 -4.64
N SER A 7 -12.17 22.08 -5.37
CA SER A 7 -13.41 22.41 -6.09
C SER A 7 -13.75 21.40 -7.20
N LYS A 8 -12.75 20.67 -7.70
CA LYS A 8 -12.88 19.65 -8.75
C LYS A 8 -13.27 18.27 -8.22
N LEU A 9 -13.22 18.07 -6.90
CA LEU A 9 -13.60 16.81 -6.27
C LEU A 9 -15.13 16.69 -6.15
N GLY A 10 -15.66 15.48 -6.35
CA GLY A 10 -17.05 15.15 -6.03
C GLY A 10 -17.35 15.32 -4.53
N PRO A 11 -18.62 15.57 -4.16
CA PRO A 11 -18.99 16.02 -2.80
C PRO A 11 -18.55 15.05 -1.70
N ALA A 12 -18.76 13.75 -1.89
CA ALA A 12 -18.36 12.72 -0.91
C ALA A 12 -16.84 12.67 -0.67
N LEU A 13 -16.05 12.73 -1.75
CA LEU A 13 -14.59 12.74 -1.64
C LEU A 13 -14.09 14.04 -1.00
N ARG A 14 -14.72 15.17 -1.33
CA ARG A 14 -14.40 16.47 -0.76
C ARG A 14 -14.60 16.48 0.75
N GLU A 15 -15.73 15.96 1.23
CA GLU A 15 -16.02 15.85 2.66
C GLU A 15 -14.96 15.00 3.36
N GLU A 16 -14.67 13.82 2.80
CA GLU A 16 -13.67 12.90 3.34
C GLU A 16 -12.27 13.51 3.43
N ILE A 17 -11.83 14.22 2.38
CA ILE A 17 -10.54 14.92 2.38
C ILE A 17 -10.54 16.10 3.36
N ASN A 18 -11.66 16.82 3.50
CA ASN A 18 -11.77 17.92 4.46
C ASN A 18 -11.67 17.42 5.91
N ASP A 19 -12.26 16.26 6.22
CA ASP A 19 -12.15 15.67 7.55
C ASP A 19 -10.70 15.24 7.83
N LEU A 20 -10.03 14.61 6.88
CA LEU A 20 -8.59 14.33 7.01
C LEU A 20 -7.77 15.60 7.17
N PHE A 21 -8.10 16.67 6.45
CA PHE A 21 -7.41 17.95 6.57
C PHE A 21 -7.51 18.50 8.00
N ARG A 22 -8.67 18.39 8.65
CA ARG A 22 -8.86 18.82 10.04
C ARG A 22 -8.00 17.98 11.00
N SER A 23 -8.01 16.66 10.83
CA SER A 23 -7.25 15.74 11.68
C SER A 23 -5.73 15.92 11.52
N VAL A 24 -5.24 16.02 10.28
CA VAL A 24 -3.80 16.13 9.98
C VAL A 24 -3.21 17.47 10.44
N ARG A 25 -4.02 18.52 10.58
CA ARG A 25 -3.56 19.83 11.07
C ARG A 25 -3.30 19.90 12.57
N LEU A 26 -3.63 18.87 13.33
CA LEU A 26 -3.37 18.84 14.76
C LEU A 26 -1.85 18.83 15.02
N PRO A 27 -1.32 19.65 15.94
CA PRO A 27 0.12 19.70 16.24
C PRO A 27 0.72 18.34 16.62
N ALA A 28 -0.07 17.48 17.26
CA ALA A 28 0.33 16.12 17.60
C ALA A 28 0.69 15.28 16.37
N VAL A 29 -0.01 15.46 15.25
CA VAL A 29 0.27 14.74 13.99
C VAL A 29 1.61 15.19 13.41
N ALA A 30 1.92 16.49 13.45
CA ALA A 30 3.22 16.99 13.00
C ALA A 30 4.37 16.40 13.81
N ARG A 31 4.20 16.24 15.12
CA ARG A 31 5.20 15.59 15.99
C ARG A 31 5.39 14.11 15.66
N VAL A 32 4.31 13.34 15.54
CA VAL A 32 4.39 11.91 15.16
C VAL A 32 5.04 11.74 13.80
N LEU A 33 4.69 12.59 12.82
CA LEU A 33 5.31 12.58 11.51
C LEU A 33 6.81 12.86 11.58
N TRP A 34 7.22 13.87 12.36
CA TRP A 34 8.63 14.23 12.56
C TRP A 34 9.47 13.09 13.13
N GLU A 35 8.92 12.36 14.10
CA GLU A 35 9.58 11.20 14.72
C GLU A 35 9.77 10.02 13.73
N ARG A 36 9.01 9.98 12.63
CA ARG A 36 9.12 8.95 11.58
C ARG A 36 10.03 9.35 10.41
N LEU A 37 10.40 10.63 10.32
CA LEU A 37 11.31 11.10 9.27
C LEU A 37 12.71 10.53 9.51
N SER A 38 13.39 10.19 8.43
CA SER A 38 14.80 9.80 8.47
C SER A 38 15.70 10.99 8.82
N GLU A 39 16.90 10.70 9.34
CA GLU A 39 17.88 11.75 9.64
C GLU A 39 18.24 12.62 8.43
N SER A 40 18.25 12.04 7.23
CA SER A 40 18.52 12.79 5.99
C SER A 40 17.37 13.72 5.60
N GLU A 41 16.12 13.31 5.82
CA GLU A 41 14.94 14.16 5.61
C GLU A 41 14.91 15.28 6.65
N ILE A 42 15.18 14.97 7.92
CA ILE A 42 15.34 15.97 8.97
C ILE A 42 16.49 16.93 8.64
N ALA A 43 17.63 16.45 8.14
CA ALA A 43 18.74 17.34 7.76
C ALA A 43 18.40 18.27 6.57
N SER A 44 17.53 17.82 5.65
CA SER A 44 17.00 18.66 4.57
C SER A 44 16.05 19.75 5.09
N LEU A 45 15.39 19.48 6.22
CA LEU A 45 14.70 20.43 7.08
C LEU A 45 15.71 21.07 8.03
N GLN A 46 16.49 22.01 7.51
CA GLN A 46 17.44 22.87 8.24
C GLN A 46 16.84 23.64 9.44
N GLY A 47 16.57 22.97 10.58
CA GLY A 47 15.90 23.57 11.74
C GLY A 47 15.20 22.55 12.65
N ASP A 48 14.42 23.05 13.61
CA ASP A 48 13.60 22.22 14.50
C ASP A 48 12.13 22.12 14.06
N LEU A 49 11.40 21.18 14.66
CA LEU A 49 9.98 20.93 14.37
C LEU A 49 9.12 22.19 14.52
N THR A 50 9.38 23.02 15.53
CA THR A 50 8.57 24.22 15.83
C THR A 50 8.72 25.24 14.72
N THR A 51 9.96 25.48 14.30
CA THR A 51 10.32 26.39 13.20
C THR A 51 9.62 25.96 11.92
N TYR A 52 9.60 24.67 11.59
CA TYR A 52 8.97 24.20 10.36
C TYR A 52 7.46 24.00 10.39
N CYS A 53 6.87 23.74 11.56
CA CYS A 53 5.42 23.84 11.70
C CYS A 53 4.94 25.26 11.42
N ASN A 54 5.69 26.27 11.86
CA ASN A 54 5.37 27.68 11.60
C ASN A 54 5.63 28.06 10.14
N GLN A 55 6.74 27.61 9.55
CA GLN A 55 7.11 27.97 8.17
C GLN A 55 6.24 27.29 7.10
N PHE A 56 5.87 26.02 7.30
CA PHE A 56 5.20 25.21 6.27
C PHE A 56 3.73 24.88 6.61
N GLU A 57 3.07 25.71 7.42
CA GLU A 57 1.65 25.50 7.76
C GLU A 57 1.36 24.10 8.38
N GLY A 58 2.30 23.57 9.16
CA GLY A 58 2.21 22.26 9.83
C GLY A 58 2.64 21.06 8.99
N ALA A 59 2.13 19.87 9.34
CA ALA A 59 2.55 18.59 8.77
C ALA A 59 2.36 18.50 7.24
N ILE A 60 1.29 19.10 6.72
CA ILE A 60 0.92 19.02 5.29
C ILE A 60 1.95 19.74 4.42
N GLY A 61 2.33 20.97 4.77
CA GLY A 61 3.29 21.70 3.95
C GLY A 61 4.71 21.16 4.14
N MET A 62 5.06 20.67 5.33
CA MET A 62 6.32 19.95 5.54
C MET A 62 6.44 18.74 4.60
N TRP A 63 5.39 17.92 4.52
CA TRP A 63 5.36 16.76 3.63
C TRP A 63 5.35 17.14 2.15
N THR A 64 4.58 18.18 1.79
CA THR A 64 4.55 18.74 0.42
C THR A 64 5.95 19.18 -0.02
N HIS A 65 6.70 19.83 0.87
CA HIS A 65 8.06 20.29 0.61
C HIS A 65 9.04 19.11 0.46
N LEU A 66 9.00 18.15 1.38
CA LEU A 66 9.90 16.99 1.40
C LEU A 66 9.70 16.04 0.22
N LYS A 67 8.44 15.70 -0.09
CA LYS A 67 8.13 14.66 -1.08
C LYS A 67 7.83 15.22 -2.48
N HIS A 68 7.77 16.55 -2.62
CA HIS A 68 7.38 17.23 -3.86
C HIS A 68 6.03 16.74 -4.43
N VAL A 69 5.08 16.46 -3.54
CA VAL A 69 3.74 15.97 -3.91
C VAL A 69 2.69 17.09 -3.82
N PRO A 70 1.63 17.09 -4.65
CA PRO A 70 0.53 18.04 -4.52
C PRO A 70 -0.13 18.00 -3.14
N ARG A 71 -0.67 19.14 -2.68
CA ARG A 71 -1.17 19.30 -1.31
C ARG A 71 -2.27 18.29 -0.92
N LEU A 72 -3.16 17.92 -1.84
CA LEU A 72 -4.20 16.92 -1.55
C LEU A 72 -3.61 15.52 -1.34
N GLN A 73 -2.56 15.18 -2.09
CA GLN A 73 -1.84 13.94 -1.92
C GLN A 73 -1.09 13.95 -0.59
N ALA A 74 -0.44 15.07 -0.23
CA ALA A 74 0.23 15.21 1.07
C ALA A 74 -0.72 14.98 2.25
N VAL A 75 -1.98 15.43 2.19
CA VAL A 75 -2.97 15.18 3.24
C VAL A 75 -3.20 13.67 3.43
N VAL A 76 -3.39 12.96 2.33
CA VAL A 76 -3.66 11.51 2.35
C VAL A 76 -2.44 10.72 2.78
N GLU A 77 -1.24 11.10 2.33
CA GLU A 77 0.03 10.47 2.73
C GLU A 77 0.35 10.72 4.19
N VAL A 78 0.23 11.95 4.70
CA VAL A 78 0.46 12.22 6.12
C VAL A 78 -0.55 11.47 7.00
N ALA A 79 -1.82 11.40 6.60
CA ALA A 79 -2.81 10.64 7.34
C ALA A 79 -2.46 9.14 7.41
N HIS A 80 -1.90 8.57 6.35
CA HIS A 80 -1.46 7.18 6.34
C HIS A 80 -0.18 6.98 7.15
N GLU A 81 0.82 7.85 6.96
CA GLU A 81 2.10 7.80 7.66
C GLU A 81 1.96 8.02 9.17
N THR A 82 0.84 8.57 9.63
CA THR A 82 0.53 8.75 11.06
C THR A 82 -0.59 7.83 11.56
N ASP A 83 -0.91 6.78 10.80
CA ASP A 83 -1.90 5.74 11.13
C ASP A 83 -3.34 6.27 11.39
N LEU A 84 -3.67 7.49 10.92
CA LEU A 84 -5.05 8.02 10.97
C LEU A 84 -5.98 7.29 9.98
N ILE A 85 -5.42 6.69 8.94
CA ILE A 85 -6.13 5.85 7.97
C ILE A 85 -5.37 4.57 7.66
N THR A 86 -6.10 3.52 7.33
CA THR A 86 -5.51 2.23 6.93
C THR A 86 -4.92 2.29 5.53
N SER A 87 -4.01 1.38 5.21
CA SER A 87 -3.45 1.21 3.85
C SER A 87 -4.54 1.02 2.79
N ALA A 88 -5.63 0.31 3.11
CA ALA A 88 -6.76 0.14 2.20
C ALA A 88 -7.44 1.48 1.86
N LYS A 89 -7.64 2.32 2.88
CA LYS A 89 -8.26 3.64 2.75
C LYS A 89 -7.34 4.62 2.02
N PHE A 90 -6.06 4.64 2.37
CA PHE A 90 -5.01 5.40 1.69
C PHE A 90 -5.00 5.14 0.17
N ASN A 91 -4.90 3.87 -0.22
CA ASN A 91 -4.90 3.45 -1.63
C ASN A 91 -6.20 3.82 -2.36
N SER A 92 -7.34 3.74 -1.66
CA SER A 92 -8.64 4.12 -2.21
C SER A 92 -8.72 5.63 -2.48
N LEU A 93 -8.22 6.46 -1.56
CA LEU A 93 -8.23 7.92 -1.66
C LEU A 93 -7.30 8.44 -2.74
N LEU A 94 -6.04 7.98 -2.77
CA LEU A 94 -5.05 8.42 -3.76
C LEU A 94 -5.53 8.22 -5.21
N ARG A 95 -6.21 7.09 -5.49
CA ARG A 95 -6.75 6.81 -6.83
C ARG A 95 -7.84 7.77 -7.28
N LYS A 96 -8.51 8.43 -6.34
CA LYS A 96 -9.60 9.36 -6.63
C LYS A 96 -9.13 10.82 -6.75
N LEU A 97 -7.88 11.12 -6.37
CA LEU A 97 -7.35 12.48 -6.44
C LEU A 97 -6.96 12.85 -7.89
N PRO A 98 -7.35 14.04 -8.37
CA PRO A 98 -6.97 14.53 -9.69
C PRO A 98 -5.49 14.93 -9.72
N GLY A 99 -4.84 14.76 -10.87
CA GLY A 99 -3.45 15.20 -11.06
C GLY A 99 -2.42 14.40 -10.25
N HIS A 100 -2.84 13.35 -9.53
CA HIS A 100 -1.92 12.34 -9.05
C HIS A 100 -1.31 11.68 -10.28
N ILE A 101 -0.13 12.14 -10.68
CA ILE A 101 0.76 11.40 -11.58
C ILE A 101 0.90 10.08 -10.85
N ALA A 102 0.22 9.04 -11.35
CA ALA A 102 0.28 7.71 -10.77
C ALA A 102 1.76 7.42 -10.61
N VAL A 103 2.28 7.55 -9.38
CA VAL A 103 3.71 7.44 -9.09
C VAL A 103 4.10 6.13 -9.72
N GLN A 104 4.86 6.23 -10.82
CA GLN A 104 5.02 5.20 -11.85
C GLN A 104 4.69 3.86 -11.25
N GLN A 105 3.48 3.33 -11.49
CA GLN A 105 2.90 2.21 -10.71
C GLN A 105 4.02 1.27 -10.27
N VAL A 106 4.56 1.47 -9.07
CA VAL A 106 5.65 0.65 -8.56
C VAL A 106 4.99 -0.69 -8.49
N GLN A 107 5.30 -1.58 -9.43
CA GLN A 107 4.44 -2.70 -9.81
C GLN A 107 3.90 -3.31 -8.54
N ALA A 108 2.61 -3.05 -8.25
CA ALA A 108 2.14 -3.14 -6.87
C ALA A 108 2.51 -4.53 -6.37
N ARG A 109 3.41 -4.62 -5.40
CA ARG A 109 3.84 -5.95 -4.94
C ARG A 109 2.64 -6.57 -4.24
N PRO A 110 2.29 -7.84 -4.50
CA PRO A 110 1.30 -8.48 -3.68
C PRO A 110 1.78 -8.53 -2.23
N GLU A 111 0.85 -8.65 -1.30
CA GLU A 111 1.14 -8.76 0.13
C GLU A 111 0.21 -9.81 0.74
N TRP A 112 0.75 -10.69 1.57
CA TRP A 112 -0.01 -11.77 2.18
C TRP A 112 -0.03 -11.64 3.71
N ASP A 113 -1.22 -11.41 4.26
CA ASP A 113 -1.47 -11.46 5.70
C ASP A 113 -1.91 -12.89 6.06
N ALA A 114 -0.96 -13.68 6.57
CA ALA A 114 -1.20 -15.06 6.96
C ALA A 114 -2.16 -15.21 8.16
N SER A 115 -2.31 -14.16 8.97
CA SER A 115 -3.15 -14.14 10.16
C SER A 115 -4.61 -13.89 9.82
N ALA A 116 -4.86 -12.89 8.95
CA ALA A 116 -6.18 -12.56 8.44
C ALA A 116 -6.62 -13.49 7.30
N GLY A 117 -5.67 -14.17 6.67
CA GLY A 117 -5.92 -15.01 5.51
C GLY A 117 -6.21 -14.17 4.25
N GLU A 118 -5.61 -12.99 4.13
CA GLU A 118 -5.91 -12.03 3.06
C GLU A 118 -4.69 -11.79 2.16
N LEU A 119 -4.89 -11.99 0.85
CA LEU A 119 -3.93 -11.64 -0.19
C LEU A 119 -4.34 -10.28 -0.79
N TRP A 120 -3.44 -9.31 -0.67
CA TRP A 120 -3.58 -7.95 -1.13
C TRP A 120 -2.78 -7.72 -2.42
N TYR A 121 -3.30 -6.85 -3.29
CA TYR A 121 -2.58 -6.38 -4.48
C TYR A 121 -3.01 -4.96 -4.83
N GLY A 122 -2.07 -4.02 -4.77
CA GLY A 122 -2.37 -2.59 -4.93
C GLY A 122 -3.42 -2.11 -3.93
N GLY A 123 -3.21 -2.38 -2.64
CA GLY A 123 -4.08 -1.90 -1.56
C GLY A 123 -5.51 -2.44 -1.55
N GLN A 124 -5.79 -3.53 -2.27
CA GLN A 124 -7.08 -4.19 -2.25
C GLN A 124 -6.91 -5.67 -2.00
N VAL A 125 -7.78 -6.25 -1.16
CA VAL A 125 -7.89 -7.70 -0.98
C VAL A 125 -8.33 -8.31 -2.31
N VAL A 126 -7.47 -9.11 -2.93
CA VAL A 126 -7.77 -9.82 -4.18
C VAL A 126 -8.18 -11.27 -3.94
N ARG A 127 -7.82 -11.85 -2.79
CA ARG A 127 -8.25 -13.18 -2.39
C ARG A 127 -8.27 -13.33 -0.89
N ARG A 128 -9.32 -13.99 -0.38
CA ARG A 128 -9.35 -14.53 0.99
C ARG A 128 -9.11 -16.03 0.96
N VAL A 129 -8.22 -16.51 1.81
CA VAL A 129 -7.91 -17.93 1.99
C VAL A 129 -8.31 -18.30 3.41
N ARG A 130 -9.11 -19.35 3.55
CA ARG A 130 -9.59 -19.81 4.85
C ARG A 130 -8.42 -20.21 5.75
N CYS A 131 -8.30 -19.59 6.91
CA CYS A 131 -7.37 -19.97 7.96
C CYS A 131 -7.85 -21.27 8.64
N MET A 132 -7.06 -22.34 8.51
CA MET A 132 -7.30 -23.64 9.14
C MET A 132 -6.17 -23.95 10.12
N LYS A 133 -6.40 -24.87 11.07
CA LYS A 133 -5.36 -25.30 12.04
C LYS A 133 -4.10 -25.84 11.34
N LEU A 134 -4.29 -26.56 10.23
CA LEU A 134 -3.19 -27.00 9.35
C LEU A 134 -3.09 -26.07 8.13
N PRO A 135 -1.89 -25.54 7.79
CA PRO A 135 -1.71 -24.72 6.61
C PRO A 135 -2.06 -25.47 5.33
N THR A 136 -2.97 -24.91 4.53
CA THR A 136 -3.31 -25.43 3.21
C THR A 136 -2.15 -25.21 2.23
N LYS A 137 -2.12 -25.97 1.13
CA LYS A 137 -1.11 -25.76 0.06
C LYS A 137 -1.09 -24.33 -0.47
N ILE A 138 -2.27 -23.70 -0.64
CA ILE A 138 -2.36 -22.29 -1.03
C ILE A 138 -1.64 -21.39 -0.02
N ARG A 139 -1.92 -21.56 1.27
CA ARG A 139 -1.25 -20.78 2.33
C ARG A 139 0.26 -20.99 2.30
N GLN A 140 0.72 -22.24 2.23
CA GLN A 140 2.15 -22.55 2.15
C GLN A 140 2.83 -21.86 0.95
N LEU A 141 2.19 -21.85 -0.22
CA LEU A 141 2.69 -21.15 -1.40
C LEU A 141 2.79 -19.63 -1.18
N LEU A 142 1.75 -19.02 -0.60
CA LEU A 142 1.73 -17.59 -0.31
C LEU A 142 2.76 -17.20 0.76
N ASP A 143 2.94 -18.03 1.79
CA ASP A 143 3.96 -17.86 2.83
C ASP A 143 5.37 -17.87 2.21
N VAL A 144 5.63 -18.72 1.20
CA VAL A 144 6.91 -18.74 0.47
C VAL A 144 7.14 -17.45 -0.32
N PHE A 145 6.11 -16.95 -1.02
CA PHE A 145 6.23 -15.66 -1.72
C PHE A 145 6.46 -14.50 -0.75
N GLN A 146 5.73 -14.47 0.37
CA GLN A 146 5.87 -13.42 1.38
C GLN A 146 7.27 -13.44 2.02
N ALA A 147 7.77 -14.62 2.40
CA ALA A 147 9.10 -14.76 2.99
C ALA A 147 10.23 -14.40 2.01
N ALA A 148 9.99 -14.49 0.70
CA ALA A 148 10.93 -14.11 -0.34
C ALA A 148 10.79 -12.65 -0.82
N GLU A 149 9.89 -11.86 -0.21
CA GLU A 149 9.56 -10.49 -0.63
C GLU A 149 8.97 -10.37 -2.05
N TRP A 150 8.14 -11.35 -2.43
CA TRP A 150 7.35 -11.34 -3.67
C TRP A 150 8.15 -11.19 -4.98
N PRO A 151 9.22 -11.97 -5.21
CA PRO A 151 9.89 -11.99 -6.49
C PRO A 151 8.94 -12.52 -7.57
N ARG A 152 9.28 -12.29 -8.85
CA ARG A 152 8.45 -12.78 -9.96
C ARG A 152 8.27 -14.29 -9.98
N SER A 153 9.20 -15.03 -9.40
CA SER A 153 9.13 -16.47 -9.22
C SER A 153 9.85 -16.93 -7.96
N VAL A 154 9.35 -18.01 -7.35
CA VAL A 154 9.95 -18.71 -6.21
C VAL A 154 10.04 -20.20 -6.50
N ALA A 155 11.06 -20.85 -5.96
CA ALA A 155 11.15 -22.31 -5.95
C ALA A 155 10.17 -22.91 -4.94
N ALA A 156 9.67 -24.12 -5.23
CA ALA A 156 8.87 -24.90 -4.29
C ALA A 156 9.73 -25.29 -3.07
N ARG A 157 9.20 -25.10 -1.85
CA ARG A 157 9.90 -25.52 -0.61
C ARG A 157 9.94 -27.04 -0.42
N THR A 158 8.96 -27.75 -0.98
CA THR A 158 8.86 -29.20 -0.90
C THR A 158 8.59 -29.77 -2.29
N SER A 159 8.85 -31.05 -2.49
CA SER A 159 8.53 -31.77 -3.72
C SER A 159 7.01 -31.87 -3.88
N TRP A 160 6.42 -30.87 -4.53
CA TRP A 160 5.04 -30.94 -4.95
C TRP A 160 5.00 -31.79 -6.21
N ASP A 161 4.15 -32.82 -6.20
CA ASP A 161 3.82 -33.50 -7.45
C ASP A 161 3.19 -32.49 -8.42
N GLN A 162 3.50 -32.64 -9.71
CA GLN A 162 3.07 -31.72 -10.75
C GLN A 162 1.55 -31.49 -10.71
N GLN A 163 0.78 -32.56 -10.53
CA GLN A 163 -0.68 -32.49 -10.51
C GLN A 163 -1.18 -31.61 -9.35
N SER A 164 -0.65 -31.78 -8.15
CA SER A 164 -1.08 -30.98 -7.01
C SER A 164 -0.60 -29.53 -7.06
N ALA A 165 0.54 -29.24 -7.70
CA ALA A 165 0.98 -27.88 -7.99
C ALA A 165 -0.01 -27.17 -8.93
N HIS A 166 -0.41 -27.82 -10.03
CA HIS A 166 -1.39 -27.28 -10.96
C HIS A 166 -2.76 -27.09 -10.30
N GLN A 167 -3.25 -28.06 -9.53
CA GLN A 167 -4.51 -27.95 -8.80
C GLN A 167 -4.49 -26.79 -7.80
N THR A 168 -3.40 -26.62 -7.05
CA THR A 168 -3.25 -25.53 -6.09
C THR A 168 -3.26 -24.17 -6.78
N VAL A 169 -2.50 -24.00 -7.86
CA VAL A 169 -2.46 -22.75 -8.62
C VAL A 169 -3.80 -22.47 -9.30
N ASN A 170 -4.50 -23.48 -9.81
CA ASN A 170 -5.84 -23.33 -10.38
C ASN A 170 -6.85 -22.87 -9.32
N SER A 171 -6.80 -23.47 -8.13
CA SER A 171 -7.66 -23.09 -7.00
C SER A 171 -7.36 -21.67 -6.50
N LEU A 172 -6.08 -21.29 -6.43
CA LEU A 172 -5.66 -19.92 -6.08
C LEU A 172 -6.12 -18.90 -7.13
N ASN A 173 -5.97 -19.21 -8.42
CA ASN A 173 -6.39 -18.35 -9.53
C ASN A 173 -7.91 -18.19 -9.64
N ASN A 174 -8.68 -19.13 -9.08
CA ASN A 174 -10.14 -19.06 -9.12
C ASN A 174 -10.66 -17.84 -8.34
N GLY A 175 -11.17 -16.84 -9.06
CA GLY A 175 -11.65 -15.57 -8.49
C GLY A 175 -10.59 -14.48 -8.33
N LEU A 176 -9.32 -14.71 -8.71
CA LEU A 176 -8.31 -13.65 -8.74
C LEU A 176 -8.50 -12.75 -9.97
N LEU A 177 -8.82 -11.47 -9.75
CA LEU A 177 -9.10 -10.52 -10.84
C LEU A 177 -7.85 -9.76 -11.34
N LYS A 178 -6.88 -9.47 -10.46
CA LYS A 178 -5.77 -8.55 -10.78
C LYS A 178 -4.41 -9.20 -11.00
N ILE A 179 -4.20 -10.39 -10.45
CA ILE A 179 -2.97 -11.15 -10.61
C ILE A 179 -3.28 -12.58 -11.02
N ARG A 180 -2.28 -13.27 -11.55
CA ARG A 180 -2.35 -14.71 -11.81
C ARG A 180 -1.05 -15.39 -11.45
N PHE A 181 -1.17 -16.58 -10.90
CA PHE A 181 -0.07 -17.48 -10.62
C PHE A 181 0.07 -18.51 -11.76
N ARG A 182 1.29 -19.01 -11.95
CA ARG A 182 1.64 -20.05 -12.93
C ARG A 182 2.63 -21.02 -12.30
N VAL A 183 2.52 -22.28 -12.69
CA VAL A 183 3.52 -23.31 -12.41
C VAL A 183 4.51 -23.36 -13.58
N ARG A 184 5.80 -23.54 -13.30
CA ARG A 184 6.89 -23.77 -14.27
C ARG A 184 7.72 -24.98 -13.82
N ASP A 185 8.60 -25.44 -14.71
CA ASP A 185 9.61 -26.46 -14.43
C ASP A 185 9.02 -27.72 -13.78
N GLY A 186 7.91 -28.22 -14.33
CA GLY A 186 7.26 -29.44 -13.87
C GLY A 186 6.68 -29.40 -12.45
N GLY A 187 6.44 -28.21 -11.87
CA GLY A 187 5.97 -28.08 -10.49
C GLY A 187 7.00 -27.52 -9.52
N GLN A 188 8.24 -27.33 -9.95
CA GLN A 188 9.34 -26.90 -9.08
C GLN A 188 9.39 -25.38 -8.89
N THR A 189 8.79 -24.60 -9.79
CA THR A 189 8.82 -23.14 -9.73
C THR A 189 7.40 -22.57 -9.83
N PHE A 190 7.09 -21.59 -8.98
CA PHE A 190 5.85 -20.83 -9.03
C PHE A 190 6.16 -19.39 -9.44
N ALA A 191 5.39 -18.83 -10.36
CA ALA A 191 5.56 -17.46 -10.83
C ALA A 191 4.24 -16.69 -10.73
N TRP A 192 4.31 -15.37 -10.55
CA TRP A 192 3.14 -14.50 -10.57
C TRP A 192 3.32 -13.33 -11.53
N GLN A 193 2.20 -12.86 -12.08
CA GLN A 193 2.16 -11.66 -12.92
C GLN A 193 0.86 -10.90 -12.73
N ALA A 194 0.91 -9.58 -12.95
CA ALA A 194 -0.29 -8.77 -13.08
C ALA A 194 -1.12 -9.25 -14.29
N LYS A 195 -2.44 -9.24 -14.17
CA LYS A 195 -3.34 -9.35 -15.32
C LYS A 195 -3.40 -7.98 -16.00
N LYS A 196 -3.33 -7.99 -17.33
CA LYS A 196 -3.59 -6.80 -18.15
C LYS A 196 -5.08 -6.53 -18.16
#